data_AF-Q26326-F1
#
_entry.id   AF-Q26326-F1
#
_cell.length_a   1.000
_cell.length_b   1.000
_cell.length_c   1.000
_cell.angle_alpha   90.00
_cell.angle_beta   90.00
_cell.angle_gamma   90.00
#
_symmetry.space_group_name_H-M   'P 1'
#
loop_
_entity.id
_entity.type
_entity.pdbx_description
1 polymer ?
#
loop_
_entity_poly.entity_id
_entity_poly.type
_entity_poly.pdbx_seq_one_letter_code
_entity_poly.pdbx_strand_id
1 'polypeptide(L)'
;MGGKRAHPVHRDWYWEHNDHWGVWKSLDWPSVRRGRQVYAEVFAPCHPLGKLTFMHFQAFMTREEIRKLASQYEVIDQEPDAEGLLLPRLGKPTDTLPAPYANQRAAQFANNGAEPPDLQTAHFGKEGGSDYIFAL
;
A
#
# COMPACT_ATOMS: atom_id res chain seq x y z
N MET A 1 -28.00 -11.35 -11.05
CA MET A 1 -28.88 -10.16 -10.92
C MET A 1 -28.05 -8.92 -11.21
N GLY A 2 -28.22 -8.31 -12.38
CA GLY A 2 -27.52 -7.08 -12.77
C GLY A 2 -28.20 -5.87 -12.16
N GLY A 3 -27.83 -5.52 -10.93
CA GLY A 3 -28.26 -4.27 -10.30
C GLY A 3 -27.65 -3.07 -11.04
N LYS A 4 -28.37 -1.94 -11.10
CA LYS A 4 -27.83 -0.68 -11.61
C LYS A 4 -26.61 -0.31 -10.76
N ARG A 5 -25.42 -0.25 -11.36
CA ARG A 5 -24.20 0.22 -10.70
C ARG A 5 -24.10 1.73 -10.92
N ALA A 6 -23.93 2.49 -9.84
CA ALA A 6 -23.60 3.89 -9.95
C ALA A 6 -22.18 4.01 -10.53
N HIS A 7 -22.03 4.71 -11.65
CA HIS A 7 -20.71 5.07 -12.16
C HIS A 7 -20.16 6.23 -11.33
N PRO A 8 -18.87 6.24 -11.00
CA PRO A 8 -18.28 7.34 -10.25
C PRO A 8 -18.29 8.62 -11.09
N VAL A 9 -18.46 9.76 -10.42
CA VAL A 9 -18.36 11.08 -11.05
C VAL A 9 -16.89 11.37 -11.31
N HIS A 10 -16.58 11.84 -12.52
CA HIS A 10 -15.23 12.26 -12.87
C HIS A 10 -14.79 13.45 -12.02
N ARG A 11 -13.59 13.39 -11.43
CA ARG A 11 -13.03 14.47 -10.61
C ARG A 11 -11.74 14.98 -11.24
N ASP A 12 -11.57 16.30 -11.22
CA ASP A 12 -10.33 16.92 -11.69
C ASP A 12 -9.17 16.67 -10.70
N TRP A 13 -8.43 15.57 -10.89
CA TRP A 13 -7.22 15.30 -10.10
C TRP A 13 -6.02 16.13 -10.57
N TYR A 14 -5.13 16.47 -9.63
CA TYR A 14 -3.93 17.24 -9.94
C TYR A 14 -3.00 16.55 -10.96
N TRP A 15 -3.01 15.21 -11.00
CA TRP A 15 -2.16 14.38 -11.87
C TRP A 15 -2.90 13.82 -13.09
N GLU A 16 -4.08 14.34 -13.42
CA GLU A 16 -4.82 13.84 -14.59
C GLU A 16 -4.07 14.10 -15.90
N HIS A 17 -3.99 13.05 -16.72
CA HIS A 17 -3.40 13.05 -18.05
C HIS A 17 -4.45 13.31 -19.15
N ASN A 18 -5.52 14.06 -18.82
CA ASN A 18 -6.72 14.20 -19.67
C ASN A 18 -6.64 15.42 -20.62
N ASP A 19 -5.63 16.27 -20.45
CA ASP A 19 -5.31 17.40 -21.33
C ASP A 19 -3.91 17.24 -21.97
N HIS A 20 -3.59 18.02 -23.00
CA HIS A 20 -2.33 17.91 -23.75
C HIS A 20 -1.07 18.24 -22.92
N TRP A 21 -1.22 18.84 -21.73
CA TRP A 21 -0.15 19.07 -20.77
C TRP A 21 -0.16 18.06 -19.61
N GLY A 22 -1.22 17.28 -19.48
CA GLY A 22 -1.45 16.31 -18.44
C GLY A 22 -0.33 15.27 -18.38
N VAL A 23 0.21 14.86 -19.53
CA VAL A 23 1.37 13.94 -19.61
C VAL A 23 2.62 14.44 -18.89
N TRP A 24 2.71 15.74 -18.58
CA TRP A 24 3.83 16.36 -17.86
C TRP A 24 3.52 16.63 -16.37
N LYS A 25 2.30 16.35 -15.90
CA LYS A 25 1.94 16.50 -14.49
C LYS A 25 2.45 15.30 -13.69
N SER A 26 3.19 15.55 -12.61
CA SER A 26 3.56 14.53 -11.64
C SER A 26 2.48 14.36 -10.57
N LEU A 27 2.63 13.32 -9.75
CA LEU A 27 1.86 13.20 -8.51
C LEU A 27 2.16 14.38 -7.57
N ASP A 28 1.17 14.77 -6.78
CA ASP A 28 1.35 15.67 -5.63
C ASP A 28 2.01 14.89 -4.48
N TRP A 29 3.35 14.94 -4.41
CA TRP A 29 4.13 14.21 -3.39
C TRP A 29 3.72 14.51 -1.95
N PRO A 30 3.42 15.77 -1.54
CA PRO A 30 2.76 16.05 -0.27
C PRO A 30 1.47 15.26 -0.04
N SER A 31 0.59 15.13 -1.04
CA SER A 31 -0.61 14.29 -0.94
C SER A 31 -0.28 12.82 -0.80
N VAL A 32 0.68 12.29 -1.57
CA VAL A 32 1.15 10.90 -1.45
C VAL A 32 1.67 10.63 -0.03
N ARG A 33 2.44 11.55 0.55
CA ARG A 33 2.98 11.42 1.92
C ARG A 33 1.86 11.36 2.97
N ARG A 34 0.83 12.20 2.84
CA ARG A 34 -0.37 12.14 3.71
C ARG A 34 -1.18 10.86 3.49
N GLY A 35 -1.35 10.43 2.24
CA GLY A 35 -2.02 9.18 1.88
C GLY A 35 -1.35 7.95 2.49
N ARG A 36 -0.01 7.92 2.54
CA ARG A 36 0.74 6.87 3.25
C ARG A 36 0.44 6.84 4.74
N GLN A 37 0.25 7.99 5.38
CA GLN A 37 -0.13 8.06 6.79
C GLN A 37 -1.53 7.48 7.00
N VAL A 38 -2.50 7.87 6.17
CA VAL A 38 -3.86 7.31 6.20
C VAL A 38 -3.83 5.79 5.99
N TYR A 39 -3.03 5.29 5.04
CA TYR A 39 -2.84 3.85 4.87
C TYR A 39 -2.30 3.21 6.15
N ALA A 40 -1.22 3.74 6.72
CA ALA A 40 -0.58 3.15 7.89
C ALA A 40 -1.50 3.12 9.12
N GLU A 41 -2.33 4.14 9.31
CA GLU A 41 -3.19 4.29 10.49
C GLU A 41 -4.55 3.57 10.34
N VAL A 42 -5.08 3.46 9.12
CA VAL A 42 -6.46 2.98 8.89
C VAL A 42 -6.50 1.66 8.12
N PHE A 43 -5.70 1.51 7.06
CA PHE A 43 -5.83 0.40 6.11
C PHE A 43 -4.83 -0.73 6.36
N ALA A 44 -3.62 -0.42 6.83
CA ALA A 44 -2.56 -1.39 7.07
C ALA A 44 -2.94 -2.57 7.99
N PRO A 45 -3.85 -2.42 8.99
CA PRO A 45 -4.31 -3.55 9.79
C PRO A 45 -5.12 -4.61 9.02
N CYS A 46 -5.67 -4.28 7.85
CA CYS A 46 -6.53 -5.20 7.08
C CYS A 46 -6.05 -5.42 5.64
N HIS A 47 -5.45 -4.42 5.02
CA HIS A 47 -5.08 -4.44 3.61
C HIS A 47 -3.56 -4.46 3.43
N PRO A 48 -3.00 -5.42 2.68
CA PRO A 48 -1.60 -5.39 2.29
C PRO A 48 -1.34 -4.43 1.12
N LEU A 49 -0.06 -4.13 0.90
CA LEU A 49 0.47 -3.44 -0.29
C LEU A 49 1.45 -4.35 -1.05
N GLY A 50 1.05 -5.61 -1.25
CA GLY A 50 1.78 -6.64 -2.00
C GLY A 50 3.29 -6.66 -1.77
N LYS A 51 4.05 -6.35 -2.81
CA LYS A 51 5.54 -6.40 -2.86
C LYS A 51 6.20 -5.03 -2.67
N LEU A 52 5.45 -4.03 -2.20
CA LEU A 52 6.02 -2.71 -1.97
C LEU A 52 6.99 -2.76 -0.79
N THR A 53 8.24 -2.39 -1.03
CA THR A 53 9.28 -2.22 0.00
C THR A 53 9.37 -0.78 0.51
N PHE A 54 9.94 -0.57 1.69
CA PHE A 54 10.14 0.77 2.25
C PHE A 54 10.99 1.69 1.33
N MET A 55 11.90 1.12 0.53
CA MET A 55 12.69 1.88 -0.46
C MET A 55 11.84 2.61 -1.49
N HIS A 56 10.64 2.12 -1.84
CA HIS A 56 9.77 2.81 -2.79
C HIS A 56 9.29 4.18 -2.28
N PHE A 57 9.40 4.46 -0.97
CA PHE A 57 9.05 5.75 -0.40
C PHE A 57 10.10 6.85 -0.65
N GLN A 58 11.22 6.54 -1.30
CA GLN A 58 12.27 7.51 -1.64
C GLN A 58 11.78 8.69 -2.50
N ALA A 59 10.62 8.54 -3.15
CA ALA A 59 10.02 9.61 -3.93
C ALA A 59 9.50 10.78 -3.06
N PHE A 60 9.20 10.55 -1.78
CA PHE A 60 8.63 11.56 -0.88
C PHE A 60 9.18 11.53 0.57
N MET A 61 10.15 10.66 0.85
CA MET A 61 10.85 10.56 2.13
C MET A 61 12.37 10.57 1.94
N THR A 62 13.11 11.06 2.93
CA THR A 62 14.58 10.96 2.95
C THR A 62 15.03 9.53 3.28
N ARG A 63 16.28 9.19 2.95
CA ARG A 63 16.85 7.87 3.31
C ARG A 63 16.85 7.61 4.82
N GLU A 64 17.05 8.66 5.61
CA GLU A 64 17.04 8.59 7.07
C GLU A 64 15.63 8.33 7.61
N GLU A 65 14.62 9.03 7.06
CA GLU A 65 13.21 8.79 7.37
C GLU A 65 12.81 7.35 7.04
N ILE A 66 13.22 6.84 5.87
CA ILE A 66 12.93 5.46 5.44
C ILE A 66 13.60 4.45 6.37
N ARG A 67 14.88 4.64 6.71
CA ARG A 67 15.59 3.74 7.64
C ARG A 67 14.93 3.73 9.01
N LYS A 68 14.59 4.91 9.54
CA LYS A 68 13.89 5.05 10.82
C LYS A 68 12.50 4.39 10.78
N LEU A 69 11.77 4.53 9.67
CA LEU A 69 10.48 3.90 9.50
C LEU A 69 10.61 2.38 9.43
N ALA A 70 11.54 1.85 8.62
CA ALA A 70 11.74 0.41 8.49
C ALA A 70 12.13 -0.21 9.84
N SER A 71 12.97 0.45 10.63
CA SER A 71 13.40 -0.05 11.94
C SER A 71 12.30 -0.06 13.00
N GLN A 72 11.10 0.48 12.73
CA GLN A 72 9.95 0.36 13.65
C GLN A 72 9.26 -1.01 13.55
N TYR A 73 9.60 -1.80 12.53
CA TYR A 73 9.00 -3.11 12.29
C TYR A 73 10.01 -4.21 12.61
N GLU A 74 9.52 -5.28 13.23
CA GLU A 74 10.27 -6.51 13.40
C GLU A 74 10.02 -7.43 12.20
N VAL A 75 11.10 -7.98 11.64
CA VAL A 75 11.08 -8.88 10.50
C VAL A 75 11.92 -10.11 10.86
N ILE A 76 11.43 -11.30 10.53
CA ILE A 76 12.22 -12.53 10.66
C ILE A 76 13.28 -12.55 9.56
N ASP A 77 14.55 -12.75 9.91
CA ASP A 77 15.60 -12.79 8.91
C ASP A 77 15.45 -14.02 7.98
N GLN A 78 15.99 -13.91 6.76
CA GLN A 78 16.03 -15.03 5.82
C GLN A 78 17.30 -15.86 6.01
N GLU A 79 18.36 -15.24 6.53
CA GLU A 79 19.63 -15.92 6.81
C GLU A 79 19.59 -16.48 8.24
N PRO A 80 19.86 -17.78 8.43
CA PRO A 80 19.97 -18.36 9.75
C PRO A 80 21.25 -17.88 10.45
N ASP A 81 21.21 -17.84 11.78
CA ASP A 81 22.38 -17.60 12.60
C ASP A 81 23.34 -18.80 12.60
N ALA A 82 24.40 -18.72 13.41
CA ALA A 82 25.41 -19.77 13.53
C ALA A 82 24.84 -21.12 14.04
N GLU A 83 23.67 -21.11 14.66
CA GLU A 83 22.97 -22.28 15.19
C GLU A 83 21.89 -22.79 14.24
N GLY A 84 21.68 -22.13 13.10
CA GLY A 84 20.67 -22.49 12.11
C GLY A 84 19.29 -21.87 12.37
N LEU A 85 19.17 -20.94 13.33
CA LEU A 85 17.90 -20.34 13.73
C LEU A 85 17.64 -19.03 12.99
N LEU A 86 16.40 -18.83 12.54
CA LEU A 86 15.96 -17.54 11.98
C LEU A 86 15.57 -16.62 13.13
N LEU A 87 16.36 -15.56 13.34
CA LEU A 87 16.14 -14.60 14.41
C LEU A 87 15.33 -13.38 13.94
N PRO A 88 14.52 -12.76 14.83
CA PRO A 88 13.91 -11.47 14.53
C PRO A 88 14.97 -10.38 14.47
N ARG A 89 14.81 -9.45 13.53
CA ARG A 89 15.63 -8.24 13.41
C ARG A 89 14.77 -7.02 13.11
N LEU A 90 15.36 -5.84 13.30
CA LEU A 90 14.76 -4.60 12.84
C LEU A 90 14.68 -4.59 11.31
N GLY A 91 13.61 -4.01 10.78
CA GLY A 91 13.39 -3.85 9.36
C GLY A 91 14.45 -2.98 8.70
N LYS A 92 14.82 -3.34 7.47
CA LYS A 92 15.71 -2.58 6.59
C LYS A 92 14.93 -2.03 5.39
N PRO A 93 15.42 -0.99 4.71
CA PRO A 93 14.68 -0.38 3.60
C PRO A 93 14.25 -1.33 2.47
N THR A 94 15.02 -2.41 2.25
CA THR A 94 14.73 -3.39 1.21
C THR A 94 13.68 -4.42 1.60
N ASP A 95 13.24 -4.45 2.86
CA ASP A 95 12.16 -5.33 3.29
C ASP A 95 10.82 -4.87 2.71
N THR A 96 9.95 -5.84 2.45
CA THR A 96 8.56 -5.59 2.06
C THR A 96 7.77 -5.04 3.26
N LEU A 97 6.76 -4.22 3.01
CA LEU A 97 5.85 -3.80 4.07
C LEU A 97 5.20 -5.04 4.74
N PRO A 98 5.02 -5.02 6.07
CA PRO A 98 4.42 -6.15 6.77
C PRO A 98 2.98 -6.38 6.29
N ALA A 99 2.65 -7.64 6.03
CA ALA A 99 1.29 -8.03 5.74
C ALA A 99 0.47 -8.12 7.04
N PRO A 100 -0.82 -7.73 7.04
CA PRO A 100 -1.67 -7.78 8.24
C PRO A 100 -1.98 -9.20 8.70
N TYR A 101 -1.90 -10.18 7.79
CA TYR A 101 -2.24 -11.57 8.06
C TYR A 101 -1.16 -12.49 7.50
N ALA A 102 -0.90 -13.59 8.20
CA ALA A 102 0.09 -14.59 7.77
C ALA A 102 -0.35 -15.36 6.51
N ASN A 103 -1.66 -15.47 6.26
CA ASN A 103 -2.23 -16.15 5.10
C ASN A 103 -3.71 -15.77 4.88
N GLN A 104 -4.26 -16.18 3.73
CA GLN A 104 -5.65 -15.96 3.32
C GLN A 104 -6.68 -16.47 4.33
N ARG A 105 -6.46 -17.65 4.95
CA ARG A 105 -7.41 -18.20 5.93
C ARG A 105 -7.49 -17.35 7.19
N ALA A 106 -6.36 -16.81 7.65
CA ALA A 106 -6.32 -15.89 8.77
C ALA A 106 -7.05 -14.58 8.43
N ALA A 107 -6.87 -14.06 7.21
CA ALA A 107 -7.57 -12.87 6.73
C ALA A 107 -9.10 -13.09 6.71
N GLN A 108 -9.57 -14.20 6.14
CA GLN A 108 -10.98 -14.55 6.09
C GLN A 108 -11.58 -14.74 7.48
N PHE A 109 -10.86 -15.43 8.37
CA PHE A 109 -11.31 -15.63 9.74
C PHE A 109 -11.53 -14.30 10.48
N ALA A 110 -10.61 -13.35 10.33
CA ALA A 110 -10.71 -12.04 10.96
C ALA A 110 -11.81 -11.14 10.35
N ASN A 111 -12.24 -11.41 9.12
CA ASN A 111 -13.14 -10.55 8.33
C ASN A 111 -14.43 -11.26 7.90
N ASN A 112 -15.01 -12.11 8.76
CA ASN A 112 -16.30 -12.77 8.53
C ASN A 112 -16.39 -13.56 7.20
N GLY A 113 -15.30 -14.21 6.82
CA GLY A 113 -15.18 -15.00 5.59
C GLY A 113 -14.76 -14.20 4.36
N ALA A 114 -14.70 -12.87 4.42
CA ALA A 114 -14.21 -12.04 3.34
C ALA A 114 -12.68 -11.88 3.40
N GLU A 115 -12.02 -11.83 2.26
CA GLU A 115 -10.59 -11.51 2.18
C GLU A 115 -10.42 -10.05 1.74
N PRO A 116 -9.79 -9.18 2.56
CA PRO A 116 -9.50 -7.82 2.14
C PRO A 116 -8.56 -7.81 0.91
N PRO A 117 -8.89 -7.06 -0.15
CA PRO A 117 -8.05 -7.00 -1.34
C PRO A 117 -6.71 -6.31 -1.07
N ASP A 118 -5.67 -6.76 -1.78
CA ASP A 118 -4.38 -6.07 -1.86
C ASP A 118 -4.54 -4.71 -2.56
N LEU A 119 -4.05 -3.66 -1.92
CA LEU A 119 -4.20 -2.29 -2.42
C LEU A 119 -3.08 -1.85 -3.37
N GLN A 120 -2.02 -2.66 -3.58
CA GLN A 120 -0.92 -2.30 -4.47
C GLN A 120 -1.41 -1.94 -5.88
N THR A 121 -2.46 -2.63 -6.36
CA THR A 121 -3.01 -2.45 -7.70
C THR A 121 -4.47 -1.97 -7.69
N ALA A 122 -4.99 -1.52 -6.55
CA ALA A 122 -6.41 -1.14 -6.41
C ALA A 122 -6.85 -0.09 -7.44
N HIS A 123 -6.00 0.91 -7.69
CA HIS A 123 -6.27 1.95 -8.69
C HIS A 123 -6.41 1.39 -10.12
N PHE A 124 -5.63 0.38 -10.48
CA PHE A 124 -5.66 -0.22 -11.82
C PHE A 124 -6.66 -1.37 -11.96
N GLY A 125 -7.09 -1.97 -10.83
CA GLY A 125 -7.96 -3.15 -10.81
C GLY A 125 -9.46 -2.85 -10.91
N LYS A 126 -9.86 -1.57 -10.97
CA LYS A 126 -11.27 -1.15 -11.01
C LYS A 126 -11.50 -0.14 -12.12
N GLU A 127 -12.61 -0.32 -12.83
CA GLU A 127 -13.10 0.67 -13.81
C GLU A 127 -13.37 2.00 -13.10
N GLY A 128 -12.87 3.10 -13.65
CA GLY A 128 -12.92 4.43 -13.03
C GLY A 128 -11.78 4.75 -12.07
N GLY A 129 -10.89 3.80 -11.75
CA GLY A 129 -9.64 4.04 -11.03
C GLY A 129 -9.79 4.89 -9.75
N SER A 130 -9.12 6.04 -9.71
CA SER A 130 -9.18 6.96 -8.54
C SER A 130 -10.58 7.49 -8.27
N ASP A 131 -11.38 7.75 -9.30
CA ASP A 131 -12.75 8.22 -9.13
C ASP A 131 -13.61 7.15 -8.46
N TYR A 132 -13.40 5.88 -8.83
CA TYR A 132 -14.06 4.75 -8.18
C TYR A 132 -13.65 4.62 -6.70
N ILE A 133 -12.34 4.65 -6.41
CA ILE A 133 -11.84 4.49 -5.03
C ILE A 133 -12.32 5.63 -4.14
N PHE A 134 -12.35 6.86 -4.65
CA PHE A 134 -12.79 8.02 -3.88
C PHE A 134 -14.30 7.98 -3.57
N ALA A 135 -15.11 7.35 -4.43
CA ALA A 135 -16.56 7.29 -4.28
C ALA A 135 -17.07 6.06 -3.50
N LEU A 136 -16.21 5.06 -3.24
CA LEU A 136 -16.54 3.80 -2.56
C LEU A 136 -16.65 3.98 -1.04
#